data_AF-A0A524N3A2-F1
#
_entry.id   AF-A0A524N3A2-F1
#
_cell.length_a   1.000
_cell.length_b   1.000
_cell.length_c   1.000
_cell.angle_alpha   90.00
_cell.angle_beta   90.00
_cell.angle_gamma   90.00
#
_symmetry.space_group_name_H-M   'P 1'
#
loop_
_entity.id
_entity.type
_entity.pdbx_description
1 polymer ?
#
loop_
_entity_poly.entity_id
_entity_poly.type
_entity_poly.pdbx_seq_one_letter_code
_entity_poly.pdbx_strand_id
1 'polypeptide(L)'
;ELTHVLYVVLSDDIIIQRLSNRRSCPKCGAVYHLESAQPKKAGVCDVCGAKLIQRDDDKEEVIRHRLEVYRKNTEPLLERYKEKGLIVETSGEISMDKLKEHLKDILG
;
A
#
# COMPACT_ATOMS: atom_id res chain seq x y z
N GLU A 1 -4.98 23.72 -9.02
CA GLU A 1 -4.65 22.83 -10.16
C GLU A 1 -3.97 21.57 -9.64
N LEU A 2 -3.97 20.49 -10.42
CA LEU A 2 -3.21 19.29 -10.09
C LEU A 2 -1.74 19.54 -10.44
N THR A 3 -0.85 19.48 -9.44
CA THR A 3 0.59 19.79 -9.63
C THR A 3 1.46 18.55 -9.76
N HIS A 4 1.11 17.46 -9.11
CA HIS A 4 1.88 16.22 -9.11
C HIS A 4 0.97 14.98 -9.04
N VAL A 5 1.43 13.88 -9.61
CA VAL A 5 0.88 12.54 -9.46
C VAL A 5 2.00 11.61 -9.02
N LEU A 6 1.95 11.18 -7.77
CA LEU A 6 2.94 10.26 -7.22
C LEU A 6 2.62 8.83 -7.66
N TYR A 7 3.55 8.20 -8.38
CA TYR A 7 3.49 6.80 -8.75
C TYR A 7 4.44 5.98 -7.88
N VAL A 8 3.89 5.16 -6.99
CA VAL A 8 4.67 4.32 -6.06
C VAL A 8 4.87 2.94 -6.68
N VAL A 9 6.11 2.61 -7.01
CA VAL A 9 6.48 1.38 -7.74
C VAL A 9 6.98 0.31 -6.77
N LEU A 10 6.43 -0.90 -6.88
CA LEU A 10 6.90 -2.11 -6.20
C LEU A 10 6.69 -3.32 -7.12
N SER A 11 7.50 -4.37 -6.91
CA SER A 11 7.25 -5.67 -7.55
C SER A 11 5.99 -6.35 -7.02
N ASP A 12 5.36 -7.18 -7.86
CA ASP A 12 4.17 -7.96 -7.49
C ASP A 12 4.42 -8.86 -6.29
N ASP A 13 5.58 -9.50 -6.23
CA ASP A 13 5.93 -10.43 -5.15
C ASP A 13 5.96 -9.69 -3.80
N ILE A 14 6.50 -8.47 -3.78
CA ILE A 14 6.51 -7.63 -2.58
C ILE A 14 5.10 -7.17 -2.23
N ILE A 15 4.28 -6.79 -3.22
CA ILE A 15 2.87 -6.40 -2.97
C ILE A 15 2.08 -7.56 -2.38
N ILE A 16 2.22 -8.76 -2.95
CA ILE A 16 1.58 -9.99 -2.49
C ILE A 16 2.01 -10.28 -1.06
N GLN A 17 3.32 -10.32 -0.79
CA GLN A 17 3.84 -10.56 0.55
C GLN A 17 3.28 -9.56 1.58
N ARG A 18 3.30 -8.26 1.26
CA ARG A 18 2.82 -7.19 2.15
C ARG A 18 1.32 -7.31 2.44
N LEU A 19 0.52 -7.62 1.43
CA LEU A 19 -0.93 -7.73 1.59
C LEU A 19 -1.32 -9.03 2.30
N SER A 20 -0.70 -10.17 1.97
CA SER A 20 -0.97 -11.45 2.63
C SER A 20 -0.64 -11.44 4.13
N ASN A 21 0.38 -10.68 4.54
CA ASN A 21 0.77 -10.50 5.93
C ASN A 21 0.05 -9.34 6.65
N ARG A 22 -0.88 -8.66 5.98
CA ARG A 22 -1.66 -7.59 6.59
C ARG A 22 -2.74 -8.15 7.53
N ARG A 23 -2.90 -7.51 8.68
CA ARG A 23 -4.01 -7.75 9.61
C ARG A 23 -4.72 -6.44 9.89
N SER A 24 -6.04 -6.45 9.87
CA SER A 24 -6.88 -5.27 10.07
C SER A 24 -7.79 -5.47 11.27
N CYS A 25 -8.00 -4.42 12.05
CA CYS A 25 -9.00 -4.39 13.10
C CYS A 25 -10.37 -4.06 12.49
N PRO A 26 -11.38 -4.95 12.57
CA PRO A 26 -12.69 -4.70 11.98
C PRO A 26 -13.49 -3.63 12.75
N LYS A 27 -13.07 -3.27 13.96
CA LYS A 27 -13.77 -2.32 14.83
C LYS A 27 -13.28 -0.88 14.67
N CYS A 28 -11.97 -0.67 14.54
CA CYS A 28 -11.39 0.68 14.52
C CYS A 28 -10.50 0.96 13.30
N GLY A 29 -10.35 0.01 12.37
CA GLY A 29 -9.58 0.20 11.14
C GLY A 29 -8.07 0.20 11.30
N ALA A 30 -7.53 0.00 12.50
CA ALA A 30 -6.08 -0.11 12.71
C ALA A 30 -5.50 -1.28 11.89
N VAL A 31 -4.35 -1.02 11.25
CA VAL A 31 -3.67 -1.96 10.36
C VAL A 31 -2.34 -2.38 10.97
N TYR A 32 -2.05 -3.67 10.89
CA TYR A 32 -0.85 -4.32 11.38
C TYR A 32 -0.24 -5.17 10.26
N HIS A 33 1.03 -5.52 10.43
CA HIS A 33 1.73 -6.47 9.56
C HIS A 33 2.43 -7.51 10.42
N LEU A 34 2.33 -8.79 10.04
CA LEU A 34 2.84 -9.90 10.86
C LEU A 34 4.35 -9.87 11.11
N GLU A 35 5.10 -9.12 10.32
CA GLU A 35 6.56 -9.00 10.46
C GLU A 35 6.98 -7.58 10.88
N SER A 36 6.75 -6.59 10.02
CA SER A 36 7.22 -5.21 10.19
C SER A 36 6.42 -4.32 11.15
N ALA A 37 5.20 -4.69 11.54
CA ALA A 37 4.33 -3.86 12.38
C ALA A 37 3.37 -4.75 13.20
N GLN A 38 3.95 -5.61 14.03
CA GLN A 38 3.19 -6.58 14.83
C GLN A 38 2.40 -5.89 15.95
N PRO A 39 1.20 -6.41 16.29
CA PRO A 39 0.51 -5.97 17.50
C PRO A 39 1.30 -6.39 18.74
N LYS A 40 1.15 -5.66 19.85
CA LYS A 40 1.76 -6.02 21.15
C LYS A 40 1.33 -7.40 21.62
N LYS A 41 0.08 -7.78 21.34
CA LYS A 41 -0.45 -9.13 21.59
C LYS A 41 -0.94 -9.74 20.29
N ALA A 42 -0.41 -10.92 19.96
CA ALA A 42 -0.75 -11.62 18.73
C ALA A 42 -2.27 -11.74 18.53
N GLY A 43 -2.74 -11.27 17.37
CA GLY A 43 -4.15 -11.32 16.98
C GLY A 43 -5.07 -10.33 17.71
N VAL A 44 -4.55 -9.40 18.52
CA VAL A 44 -5.34 -8.43 19.28
C VAL A 44 -4.95 -7.01 18.89
N CYS A 45 -5.95 -6.15 18.63
CA CYS A 45 -5.73 -4.76 18.33
C CYS A 45 -5.23 -3.98 19.55
N ASP A 46 -4.10 -3.29 19.41
CA ASP A 46 -3.50 -2.48 20.48
C ASP A 46 -4.32 -1.24 20.83
N VAL A 47 -5.23 -0.80 19.94
CA VAL A 47 -6.05 0.40 20.12
C VAL A 47 -7.35 0.10 20.87
N CYS A 48 -8.04 -0.99 20.53
CA CYS A 48 -9.40 -1.25 21.02
C CYS A 48 -9.64 -2.68 21.53
N GLY A 49 -8.61 -3.54 21.53
CA GLY A 49 -8.68 -4.91 22.06
C GLY A 49 -9.44 -5.92 21.20
N ALA A 50 -10.00 -5.52 20.05
CA ALA A 50 -10.72 -6.44 19.16
C ALA A 50 -9.76 -7.44 18.48
N LYS A 51 -10.28 -8.61 18.10
CA LYS A 51 -9.54 -9.61 17.33
C LYS A 51 -9.20 -9.07 15.94
N LEU A 52 -7.94 -9.19 15.55
CA LEU A 52 -7.47 -8.83 14.21
C LEU A 52 -7.85 -9.91 13.20
N ILE A 53 -8.16 -9.49 11.98
CA ILE A 53 -8.52 -10.37 10.87
C ILE A 53 -7.65 -10.10 9.64
N GLN A 54 -7.47 -11.10 8.79
CA GLN A 54 -7.05 -10.87 7.40
C GLN A 54 -8.30 -10.50 6.61
N ARG A 55 -8.21 -9.48 5.76
CA ARG A 55 -9.34 -9.10 4.90
C ARG A 55 -9.49 -10.12 3.78
N ASP A 56 -10.71 -10.31 3.28
CA ASP A 56 -10.93 -11.26 2.18
C ASP A 56 -10.18 -10.88 0.91
N ASP A 57 -9.95 -9.59 0.66
CA ASP A 57 -9.20 -9.07 -0.48
C ASP A 57 -7.67 -9.13 -0.31
N ASP A 58 -7.19 -9.64 0.83
CA ASP A 58 -5.78 -9.87 1.16
C ASP A 58 -5.37 -11.34 1.05
N LYS A 59 -6.23 -12.21 0.49
CA LYS A 59 -5.85 -13.57 0.10
C LYS A 59 -5.06 -13.53 -1.19
N GLU A 60 -4.02 -14.37 -1.33
CA GLU A 60 -3.06 -14.29 -2.42
C GLU A 60 -3.73 -14.36 -3.80
N GLU A 61 -4.66 -15.30 -4.00
CA GLU A 61 -5.40 -15.46 -5.24
C GLU A 61 -6.20 -14.19 -5.61
N VAL A 62 -6.76 -13.52 -4.60
CA VAL A 62 -7.51 -12.28 -4.78
C VAL A 62 -6.57 -11.12 -5.05
N ILE A 63 -5.41 -11.06 -4.38
CA ILE A 63 -4.38 -10.04 -4.62
C ILE A 63 -3.88 -10.09 -6.06
N ARG A 64 -3.56 -11.29 -6.57
CA ARG A 64 -3.11 -11.48 -7.95
C ARG A 64 -4.16 -10.99 -8.96
N HIS A 65 -5.43 -11.33 -8.73
CA HIS A 65 -6.51 -10.83 -9.58
C HIS A 65 -6.66 -9.30 -9.49
N ARG A 66 -6.52 -8.71 -8.30
CA ARG A 66 -6.54 -7.24 -8.14
C ARG A 66 -5.40 -6.56 -8.89
N LEU A 67 -4.21 -7.15 -8.92
CA LEU A 67 -3.06 -6.64 -9.68
C LEU A 67 -3.32 -6.70 -11.19
N GLU A 68 -3.92 -7.79 -11.68
CA GLU A 68 -4.36 -7.90 -13.08
C GLU A 68 -5.38 -6.82 -13.44
N VAL A 69 -6.41 -6.63 -12.61
CA VAL A 69 -7.43 -5.58 -12.80
C VAL A 69 -6.81 -4.19 -12.75
N TYR A 70 -5.86 -3.94 -11.84
CA TYR A 70 -5.12 -2.68 -11.76
C TYR A 70 -4.39 -2.37 -13.08
N ARG A 71 -3.63 -3.34 -13.62
CA ARG A 71 -2.92 -3.18 -14.90
C ARG A 71 -3.84 -2.89 -16.06
N LYS A 72 -4.99 -3.56 -16.09
CA LYS A 72 -5.96 -3.39 -17.18
C LYS A 72 -6.69 -2.06 -17.13
N ASN A 73 -7.09 -1.62 -15.93
CA ASN A 73 -8.07 -0.54 -15.78
C ASN A 73 -7.49 0.75 -15.18
N THR A 74 -6.41 0.66 -14.39
CA THR A 74 -5.87 1.79 -13.62
C THR A 74 -4.53 2.25 -14.16
N GLU A 75 -3.61 1.32 -14.45
CA GLU A 75 -2.28 1.63 -14.98
C GLU A 75 -2.29 2.47 -16.27
N PRO A 76 -3.24 2.31 -17.22
CA PRO A 76 -3.29 3.17 -18.41
C PRO A 76 -3.55 4.66 -18.10
N LEU A 77 -4.04 4.99 -16.91
CA LEU A 77 -4.17 6.38 -16.47
C LEU A 77 -2.81 7.06 -16.27
N LEU A 78 -1.72 6.30 -16.08
CA LEU A 78 -0.37 6.84 -15.96
C LEU A 78 0.05 7.57 -17.24
N GLU A 79 -0.28 7.03 -18.42
CA GLU A 79 0.05 7.67 -19.70
C GLU A 79 -0.54 9.08 -19.80
N ARG A 80 -1.81 9.25 -19.40
CA ARG A 80 -2.48 10.56 -19.38
C ARG A 80 -1.76 11.58 -18.50
N TYR A 81 -1.18 11.17 -17.37
CA TYR A 81 -0.48 12.09 -16.47
C TYR A 81 0.99 12.28 -16.86
N LYS A 82 1.59 11.28 -17.52
CA LYS A 82 2.92 11.33 -18.11
C LYS A 82 2.96 12.35 -19.26
N GLU A 83 1.94 12.35 -20.13
CA GLU A 83 1.77 13.37 -21.19
C GLU A 83 1.70 14.81 -20.65
N LYS A 84 1.22 14.97 -19.41
CA LYS A 84 1.14 16.26 -18.72
C LYS A 84 2.40 16.64 -17.95
N GLY A 85 3.41 15.76 -17.90
CA GLY A 85 4.62 15.97 -17.11
C GLY A 85 4.39 15.99 -15.60
N LEU A 86 3.29 15.40 -15.11
CA LEU A 86 2.90 15.47 -13.69
C LEU A 86 3.36 14.24 -12.89
N ILE A 87 3.82 13.17 -13.54
CA ILE A 87 4.18 11.92 -12.87
C ILE A 87 5.52 12.07 -12.16
N VAL A 88 5.53 11.72 -10.88
CA VAL A 88 6.74 11.55 -10.08
C VAL A 88 6.78 10.12 -9.56
N GLU A 89 7.78 9.35 -10.01
CA GLU A 89 7.95 7.97 -9.59
C GLU A 89 8.73 7.88 -8.28
N THR A 90 8.33 6.97 -7.41
CA THR A 90 9.06 6.66 -6.17
C THR A 90 9.02 5.16 -5.91
N SER A 91 10.12 4.61 -5.39
CA SER A 91 10.11 3.23 -4.91
C SER A 91 9.26 3.11 -3.66
N GLY A 92 8.39 2.09 -3.59
CA GLY A 92 7.67 1.72 -2.38
C GLY A 92 8.42 0.71 -1.50
N GLU A 93 9.63 0.32 -1.89
CA GLU A 93 10.49 -0.62 -1.16
C GLU A 93 11.36 0.08 -0.11
N ILE A 94 11.40 1.40 -0.12
CA ILE A 94 12.09 2.21 0.90
C ILE A 94 11.29 2.26 2.21
N SER A 95 11.99 2.55 3.31
CA SER A 95 11.36 2.80 4.62
C SER A 95 10.40 3.99 4.57
N MET A 96 9.38 3.98 5.43
CA MET A 96 8.42 5.09 5.55
C MET A 96 9.09 6.45 5.80
N ASP A 97 10.19 6.51 6.55
CA ASP A 97 10.88 7.77 6.82
C ASP A 97 11.58 8.32 5.58
N LYS A 98 12.32 7.48 4.84
CA LYS A 98 12.86 7.84 3.51
C LYS A 98 11.78 8.26 2.52
N LEU A 99 10.63 7.59 2.52
CA LEU A 99 9.51 7.98 1.66
C LEU A 99 8.99 9.37 2.04
N LYS A 100 8.85 9.68 3.34
CA LYS A 100 8.44 11.02 3.80
C LYS A 100 9.45 12.09 3.41
N GLU A 101 10.75 11.81 3.51
CA GLU A 101 11.81 12.74 3.08
C GLU A 101 11.71 13.00 1.57
N HIS A 102 11.63 11.94 0.77
CA HIS A 102 11.46 12.07 -0.68
C HIS A 102 10.21 12.87 -1.07
N LEU A 103 9.10 12.68 -0.35
CA LEU A 103 7.87 13.44 -0.58
C LEU A 103 8.00 14.92 -0.24
N LYS A 104 8.78 15.29 0.78
CA LYS A 104 9.06 16.71 1.07
C LYS A 104 9.88 17.34 -0.04
N ASP A 105 10.88 16.62 -0.56
CA ASP A 105 11.70 17.12 -1.65
C ASP A 105 10.87 17.36 -2.94
N ILE A 106 9.86 16.52 -3.18
CA ILE A 106 8.95 16.66 -4.34
C ILE A 106 7.93 17.79 -4.16
N LEU A 107 7.35 17.91 -2.96
CA LEU A 107 6.20 18.80 -2.72
C LEU A 107 6.59 20.20 -2.22
N GLY A 108 7.82 20.38 -1.72
CA GLY A 108 8.25 21.59 -1.00
C GLY A 108 7.61 21.71 0.37
#